data_AF-A0AAU5K3P8-F1
#
_entry.id   AF-A0AAU5K3P8-F1
#
_cell.length_a   1.000
_cell.length_b   1.000
_cell.length_c   1.000
_cell.angle_alpha   90.00
_cell.angle_beta   90.00
_cell.angle_gamma   90.00
#
_symmetry.space_group_name_H-M   'P 1'
#
loop_
_entity.id
_entity.type
_entity.pdbx_description
1 polymer ?
#
loop_
_entity_poly.entity_id
_entity_poly.type
_entity_poly.pdbx_seq_one_letter_code
_entity_poly.pdbx_strand_id
1 'polypeptide(L)'
;MRMNETYLAALAGTLFSPPKEARAAVLVINDLSIPLDIFYVDQSGDLCGPDAKGNWIAGLPGLVMQADGDNAVITGDCWAESYWLAKSHYSGAFAAALQNPGGKSTMTFSGFDLLDPNDIGPVPEPSADMLIPQDGPSVLVATGLVQHGTTARTPVTTWADDQVGLGVTVTREQFWHCTGESYSLAPGETRTVNYTVSQGMQESSSETETTNASVGVSAGAGWGPFSASVSASLSESSTTSQQLTVSTQTTSFVSSTYQNLGEHSELNFFWQLTDVATVYDDDGQPLSSVASGEVPSVVSGPWNVKEVEGDRKKRKVERKAGHDRPPTG
;
A
#
# COMPACT_ATOMS: atom_id res chain seq x y z
N MET A 1 9.69 2.45 -5.52
CA MET A 1 9.99 1.22 -6.29
C MET A 1 8.86 0.93 -7.26
N ARG A 2 9.14 0.52 -8.50
CA ARG A 2 8.07 0.05 -9.38
C ARG A 2 7.64 -1.37 -9.06
N MET A 3 6.36 -1.66 -9.25
CA MET A 3 5.76 -2.98 -9.14
C MET A 3 6.54 -3.99 -10.00
N ASN A 4 6.87 -5.12 -9.39
CA ASN A 4 7.53 -6.24 -10.05
C ASN A 4 6.78 -7.55 -9.75
N GLU A 5 7.24 -8.66 -10.34
CA GLU A 5 6.59 -9.97 -10.18
C GLU A 5 6.56 -10.45 -8.72
N THR A 6 7.60 -10.15 -7.93
CA THR A 6 7.64 -10.50 -6.50
C THR A 6 6.59 -9.74 -5.70
N TYR A 7 6.43 -8.43 -5.96
CA TYR A 7 5.44 -7.60 -5.29
C TYR A 7 4.01 -7.99 -5.69
N LEU A 8 3.77 -8.25 -6.97
CA LEU A 8 2.48 -8.76 -7.45
C LEU A 8 2.14 -10.09 -6.80
N ALA A 9 3.11 -11.02 -6.73
CA ALA A 9 2.92 -12.30 -6.07
C ALA A 9 2.64 -12.14 -4.58
N ALA A 10 3.33 -11.22 -3.89
CA ALA A 10 3.13 -10.93 -2.47
C ALA A 10 1.73 -10.38 -2.20
N LEU A 11 1.29 -9.39 -2.96
CA LEU A 11 -0.04 -8.78 -2.83
C LEU A 11 -1.16 -9.76 -3.16
N ALA A 12 -0.95 -10.65 -4.13
CA ALA A 12 -1.89 -11.70 -4.48
C ALA A 12 -1.89 -12.89 -3.49
N GLY A 13 -0.98 -12.91 -2.50
CA GLY A 13 -0.83 -14.05 -1.58
C GLY A 13 -0.33 -15.33 -2.28
N THR A 14 0.41 -15.18 -3.37
CA THR A 14 0.94 -16.28 -4.19
C THR A 14 2.47 -16.34 -4.19
N LEU A 15 3.14 -15.48 -3.44
CA LEU A 15 4.59 -15.54 -3.24
C LEU A 15 4.94 -16.77 -2.39
N PHE A 16 5.90 -17.57 -2.81
CA PHE A 16 6.40 -18.73 -2.07
C PHE A 16 7.92 -18.73 -2.08
N SER A 17 8.53 -19.13 -0.96
CA SER A 17 9.97 -19.33 -0.88
C SER A 17 10.40 -20.61 -1.61
N PRO A 18 11.62 -20.63 -2.18
CA PRO A 18 12.17 -21.83 -2.77
C PRO A 18 12.41 -22.94 -1.71
N PRO A 19 12.71 -24.17 -2.17
CA PRO A 19 13.10 -25.26 -1.29
C PRO A 19 14.26 -24.90 -0.35
N LYS A 20 14.21 -25.43 0.88
CA LYS A 20 15.19 -25.20 1.95
C LYS A 20 16.49 -25.95 1.65
N GLU A 21 17.32 -25.41 0.74
CA GLU A 21 18.54 -26.08 0.27
C GLU A 21 19.79 -25.64 1.04
N ALA A 22 19.92 -24.34 1.35
CA ALA A 22 21.08 -23.78 2.03
C ALA A 22 20.66 -22.88 3.19
N ARG A 23 21.18 -23.15 4.39
CA ARG A 23 21.01 -22.26 5.54
C ARG A 23 21.75 -20.95 5.33
N ALA A 24 21.12 -19.86 5.71
CA ALA A 24 21.68 -18.52 5.67
C ALA A 24 21.60 -17.86 7.06
N ALA A 25 22.26 -16.72 7.18
CA ALA A 25 22.05 -15.80 8.29
C ALA A 25 21.91 -14.41 7.71
N VAL A 26 20.87 -13.69 8.11
CA VAL A 26 20.57 -12.39 7.53
C VAL A 26 20.41 -11.36 8.64
N LEU A 27 21.06 -10.20 8.47
CA LEU A 27 20.78 -9.01 9.26
C LEU A 27 19.62 -8.29 8.58
N VAL A 28 18.47 -8.23 9.25
CA VAL A 28 17.33 -7.44 8.80
C VAL A 28 17.41 -6.07 9.46
N ILE A 29 17.18 -5.01 8.70
CA ILE A 29 17.18 -3.62 9.18
C ILE A 29 15.85 -2.99 8.75
N ASN A 30 15.17 -2.31 9.67
CA ASN A 30 14.06 -1.43 9.36
C ASN A 30 14.58 0.02 9.32
N ASP A 31 14.70 0.58 8.12
CA ASP A 31 15.16 1.96 7.87
C ASP A 31 13.98 2.90 7.55
N LEU A 32 12.75 2.49 7.90
CA LEU A 32 11.57 3.33 7.81
C LEU A 32 11.32 4.09 9.12
N SER A 33 10.58 5.19 9.02
CA SER A 33 10.11 6.00 10.16
C SER A 33 8.92 5.38 10.91
N ILE A 34 8.55 4.14 10.61
CA ILE A 34 7.47 3.42 11.29
C ILE A 34 7.94 2.03 11.72
N PRO A 35 7.35 1.47 12.79
CA PRO A 35 7.52 0.07 13.12
C PRO A 35 6.93 -0.84 12.03
N LEU A 36 7.61 -1.97 11.79
CA LEU A 36 7.22 -2.98 10.82
C LEU A 36 7.01 -4.34 11.47
N ASP A 37 6.03 -5.09 10.98
CA ASP A 37 5.90 -6.52 11.22
C ASP A 37 6.59 -7.29 10.09
N ILE A 38 7.65 -8.02 10.43
CA ILE A 38 8.42 -8.83 9.48
C ILE A 38 7.99 -10.29 9.52
N PHE A 39 7.68 -10.83 8.35
CA PHE A 39 7.25 -12.22 8.15
C PHE A 39 8.23 -12.96 7.25
N TYR A 40 8.48 -14.22 7.56
CA TYR A 40 9.05 -15.19 6.63
C TYR A 40 7.93 -15.77 5.76
N VAL A 41 8.11 -15.84 4.45
CA VAL A 41 7.16 -16.52 3.55
C VAL A 41 7.63 -17.95 3.36
N ASP A 42 6.82 -18.95 3.68
CA ASP A 42 7.25 -20.34 3.53
C ASP A 42 7.08 -20.90 2.10
N GLN A 43 7.32 -22.20 1.92
CA GLN A 43 7.18 -22.87 0.62
C GLN A 43 5.72 -23.05 0.17
N SER A 44 4.78 -22.95 1.11
CA SER A 44 3.34 -22.99 0.86
C SER A 44 2.77 -21.61 0.54
N GLY A 45 3.54 -20.55 0.81
CA GLY A 45 3.14 -19.15 0.70
C GLY A 45 2.56 -18.58 2.00
N ASP A 46 2.65 -19.32 3.11
CA ASP A 46 2.13 -18.88 4.39
C ASP A 46 3.07 -17.87 5.06
N LEU A 47 2.48 -16.83 5.67
CA LEU A 47 3.21 -15.87 6.48
C LEU A 47 3.54 -16.49 7.84
N CYS A 48 4.83 -16.54 8.14
CA CYS A 48 5.38 -17.13 9.35
C CYS A 48 5.93 -16.03 10.26
N GLY A 49 5.69 -16.19 11.56
CA GLY A 49 6.23 -15.34 12.61
C GLY A 49 7.13 -16.12 13.58
N PRO A 50 7.99 -15.45 14.37
CA PRO A 50 8.88 -16.11 15.30
C PRO A 50 8.15 -16.62 16.56
N ASP A 51 8.45 -17.86 16.97
CA ASP A 51 8.08 -18.37 18.29
C ASP A 51 9.08 -17.92 19.37
N ALA A 52 8.81 -18.27 20.64
CA ALA A 52 9.68 -17.95 21.77
C ALA A 52 11.09 -18.57 21.70
N LYS A 53 11.34 -19.48 20.75
CA LYS A 53 12.62 -20.14 20.51
C LYS A 53 13.30 -19.63 19.23
N GLY A 54 12.69 -18.69 18.51
CA GLY A 54 13.18 -18.13 17.25
C GLY A 54 12.93 -19.01 16.02
N ASN A 55 12.03 -19.99 16.08
CA ASN A 55 11.57 -20.73 14.91
C ASN A 55 10.46 -19.94 14.21
N TRP A 56 10.41 -20.02 12.87
CA TRP A 56 9.41 -19.30 12.08
C TRP A 56 8.23 -20.22 11.76
N ILE A 57 7.05 -19.92 12.30
CA ILE A 57 5.87 -20.78 12.23
C ILE A 57 4.72 -20.02 11.56
N ALA A 58 4.06 -20.69 10.61
CA ALA A 58 2.89 -20.17 9.90
C ALA A 58 1.77 -19.75 10.86
N GLY A 59 1.18 -18.58 10.61
CA GLY A 59 0.07 -18.04 11.39
C GLY A 59 0.45 -17.36 12.72
N LEU A 60 1.74 -17.32 13.07
CA LEU A 60 2.20 -16.48 14.18
C LEU A 60 2.34 -15.00 13.76
N PRO A 61 2.19 -14.05 14.70
CA PRO A 61 2.45 -12.63 14.44
C PRO A 61 3.88 -12.38 13.95
N GLY A 62 4.06 -11.36 13.11
CA GLY A 62 5.36 -10.98 12.59
C GLY A 62 6.32 -10.52 13.68
N LEU A 63 7.61 -10.53 13.37
CA LEU A 63 8.62 -9.90 14.22
C LEU A 63 8.43 -8.39 14.15
N VAL A 64 8.03 -7.76 15.26
CA VAL A 64 7.94 -6.31 15.37
C VAL A 64 9.36 -5.73 15.38
N MET A 65 9.69 -4.94 14.38
CA MET A 65 10.91 -4.14 14.31
C MET A 65 10.56 -2.68 14.48
N GLN A 66 11.23 -2.00 15.41
CA GLN A 66 11.02 -0.56 15.65
C GLN A 66 11.51 0.28 14.47
N ALA A 67 11.11 1.55 14.43
CA ALA A 67 11.55 2.49 13.40
C ALA A 67 13.05 2.82 13.52
N ASP A 68 13.56 3.58 12.54
CA ASP A 68 14.84 4.31 12.60
C ASP A 68 16.10 3.43 12.80
N GLY A 69 16.22 2.37 12.02
CA GLY A 69 17.42 1.54 11.94
C GLY A 69 17.46 0.36 12.91
N ASP A 70 16.33 0.03 13.54
CA ASP A 70 16.22 -1.20 14.33
C ASP A 70 16.60 -2.41 13.49
N ASN A 71 17.23 -3.39 14.12
CA ASN A 71 17.81 -4.51 13.40
C ASN A 71 17.75 -5.82 14.17
N ALA A 72 17.57 -6.91 13.43
CA ALA A 72 17.49 -8.25 13.96
C ALA A 72 18.36 -9.19 13.13
N VAL A 73 19.17 -10.01 13.83
CA VAL A 73 19.95 -11.07 13.18
C VAL A 73 19.13 -12.35 13.18
N ILE A 74 18.67 -12.77 12.01
CA ILE A 74 17.87 -13.99 11.86
C ILE A 74 18.79 -15.13 11.46
N THR A 75 18.86 -16.15 12.32
CA THR A 75 19.68 -17.36 12.14
C THR A 75 18.87 -18.66 12.19
N GLY A 76 17.71 -18.65 12.86
CA GLY A 76 16.76 -19.76 12.88
C GLY A 76 15.85 -19.72 11.65
N ASP A 77 15.67 -20.88 11.00
CA ASP A 77 14.84 -21.05 9.78
C ASP A 77 15.07 -20.01 8.67
N CYS A 78 16.27 -19.43 8.59
CA CYS A 78 16.68 -18.56 7.51
C CYS A 78 17.36 -19.38 6.41
N TRP A 79 16.85 -19.27 5.19
CA TRP A 79 17.32 -20.02 4.03
C TRP A 79 17.73 -19.05 2.92
N ALA A 80 18.75 -19.42 2.14
CA ALA A 80 19.14 -18.63 0.98
C ALA A 80 17.95 -18.51 0.01
N GLU A 81 17.83 -17.37 -0.64
CA GLU A 81 16.80 -17.08 -1.65
C GLU A 81 15.36 -17.07 -1.12
N SER A 82 15.16 -17.19 0.20
CA SER A 82 13.83 -17.11 0.81
C SER A 82 13.27 -15.69 0.76
N TYR A 83 11.95 -15.57 0.64
CA TYR A 83 11.26 -14.29 0.67
C TYR A 83 10.86 -13.88 2.08
N TRP A 84 10.92 -12.58 2.30
CA TRP A 84 10.58 -11.88 3.52
C TRP A 84 9.63 -10.75 3.19
N LEU A 85 8.59 -10.60 3.99
CA LEU A 85 7.52 -9.62 3.77
C LEU A 85 7.43 -8.69 4.98
N ALA A 86 7.33 -7.40 4.73
CA ALA A 86 7.10 -6.39 5.75
C ALA A 86 5.70 -5.79 5.64
N LYS A 87 5.05 -5.59 6.77
CA LYS A 87 3.80 -4.82 6.89
C LYS A 87 3.98 -3.68 7.88
N SER A 88 3.25 -2.59 7.67
CA SER A 88 3.10 -1.52 8.67
C SER A 88 2.53 -2.12 9.96
N HIS A 89 3.22 -1.95 11.08
CA HIS A 89 2.72 -2.41 12.38
C HIS A 89 1.47 -1.62 12.81
N TYR A 90 1.32 -0.38 12.34
CA TYR A 90 0.18 0.47 12.69
C TYR A 90 -1.12 0.08 11.99
N SER A 91 -1.06 -0.29 10.72
CA SER A 91 -2.25 -0.48 9.87
C SER A 91 -2.36 -1.88 9.28
N GLY A 92 -1.29 -2.67 9.32
CA GLY A 92 -1.19 -3.94 8.60
C GLY A 92 -0.99 -3.80 7.09
N ALA A 93 -0.83 -2.57 6.57
CA ALA A 93 -0.60 -2.33 5.15
C ALA A 93 0.69 -3.02 4.67
N PHE A 94 0.67 -3.58 3.47
CA PHE A 94 1.84 -4.17 2.83
C PHE A 94 2.88 -3.07 2.56
N ALA A 95 4.10 -3.23 3.08
CA ALA A 95 5.18 -2.26 2.87
C ALA A 95 6.12 -2.72 1.77
N ALA A 96 6.67 -3.93 1.89
CA ALA A 96 7.71 -4.42 0.98
C ALA A 96 7.85 -5.94 1.02
N ALA A 97 8.41 -6.50 -0.05
CA ALA A 97 8.83 -7.90 -0.13
C ALA A 97 10.26 -7.97 -0.65
N LEU A 98 11.14 -8.62 0.10
CA LEU A 98 12.57 -8.77 -0.21
C LEU A 98 12.95 -10.24 -0.29
N GLN A 99 13.88 -10.55 -1.18
CA GLN A 99 14.49 -11.87 -1.25
C GLN A 99 15.81 -11.86 -0.48
N ASN A 100 16.01 -12.86 0.37
CA ASN A 100 17.29 -13.09 1.02
C ASN A 100 18.33 -13.44 -0.05
N PRO A 101 19.39 -12.64 -0.27
CA PRO A 101 20.39 -12.92 -1.30
C PRO A 101 21.25 -14.15 -0.99
N GLY A 102 21.08 -14.79 0.18
CA GLY A 102 21.86 -15.94 0.64
C GLY A 102 23.17 -15.54 1.31
N GLY A 103 23.85 -16.51 1.94
CA GLY A 103 25.11 -16.26 2.67
C GLY A 103 24.92 -15.48 3.98
N LYS A 104 25.94 -14.69 4.37
CA LYS A 104 25.87 -13.69 5.44
C LYS A 104 25.58 -12.33 4.81
N SER A 105 24.32 -11.93 4.80
CA SER A 105 23.87 -10.77 4.04
C SER A 105 23.01 -9.84 4.90
N THR A 106 22.78 -8.64 4.37
CA THR A 106 21.90 -7.63 4.98
C THR A 106 20.68 -7.45 4.08
N MET A 107 19.49 -7.43 4.67
CA MET A 107 18.26 -6.97 4.04
C MET A 107 17.82 -5.71 4.76
N THR A 108 17.64 -4.63 4.03
CA THR A 108 17.16 -3.36 4.59
C THR A 108 15.80 -3.08 3.98
N PHE A 109 14.80 -2.90 4.83
CA PHE A 109 13.51 -2.33 4.43
C PHE A 109 13.61 -0.83 4.54
N SER A 110 13.67 -0.14 3.41
CA SER A 110 13.84 1.30 3.33
C SER A 110 12.73 1.93 2.49
N GLY A 111 12.70 3.26 2.47
CA GLY A 111 11.80 4.01 1.60
C GLY A 111 11.99 3.74 0.10
N PHE A 112 13.16 3.21 -0.29
CA PHE A 112 13.44 2.79 -1.66
C PHE A 112 12.72 1.50 -2.05
N ASP A 113 12.34 0.68 -1.07
CA ASP A 113 11.67 -0.60 -1.26
C ASP A 113 10.15 -0.44 -1.28
N LEU A 114 9.60 0.69 -0.81
CA LEU A 114 8.17 0.98 -0.90
C LEU A 114 7.73 1.15 -2.36
N LEU A 115 6.51 0.72 -2.67
CA LEU A 115 5.93 0.89 -4.00
C LEU A 115 5.73 2.37 -4.33
N ASP A 116 5.94 2.71 -5.60
CA ASP A 116 5.65 4.04 -6.11
C ASP A 116 4.13 4.30 -6.01
N PRO A 117 3.69 5.54 -5.72
CA PRO A 117 2.28 5.87 -5.70
C PRO A 117 1.60 5.50 -7.03
N ASN A 118 0.37 5.01 -6.92
CA ASN A 118 -0.48 4.52 -7.99
C ASN A 118 0.01 3.23 -8.66
N ASP A 119 1.13 2.67 -8.22
CA ASP A 119 1.67 1.38 -8.69
C ASP A 119 1.42 0.28 -7.63
N ILE A 120 0.17 0.16 -7.17
CA ILE A 120 -0.25 -0.76 -6.09
C ILE A 120 -0.83 -2.09 -6.60
N GLY A 121 -0.71 -2.34 -7.90
CA GLY A 121 -1.23 -3.53 -8.55
C GLY A 121 -2.58 -3.29 -9.25
N PRO A 122 -3.08 -4.30 -9.97
CA PRO A 122 -4.29 -4.17 -10.76
C PRO A 122 -5.53 -4.02 -9.88
N VAL A 123 -6.57 -3.44 -10.46
CA VAL A 123 -7.91 -3.43 -9.89
C VAL A 123 -8.36 -4.88 -9.62
N PRO A 124 -8.95 -5.19 -8.45
CA PRO A 124 -9.45 -6.53 -8.18
C PRO A 124 -10.52 -6.96 -9.20
N GLU A 125 -10.33 -8.15 -9.76
CA GLU A 125 -11.26 -8.74 -10.73
C GLU A 125 -12.05 -9.90 -10.10
N PRO A 126 -13.33 -10.07 -10.46
CA PRO A 126 -14.11 -11.25 -10.09
C PRO A 126 -13.41 -12.56 -10.48
N SER A 127 -13.50 -13.55 -9.59
CA SER A 127 -13.01 -14.90 -9.83
C SER A 127 -14.14 -15.93 -9.67
N ALA A 128 -13.88 -17.18 -10.06
CA ALA A 128 -14.84 -18.27 -9.90
C ALA A 128 -15.18 -18.53 -8.43
N ASP A 129 -14.22 -18.28 -7.54
CA ASP A 129 -14.36 -18.47 -6.09
C ASP A 129 -14.94 -17.21 -5.40
N MET A 130 -14.80 -16.03 -6.02
CA MET A 130 -15.22 -14.75 -5.47
C MET A 130 -15.80 -13.82 -6.55
N LEU A 131 -17.12 -13.82 -6.67
CA LEU A 131 -17.87 -13.09 -7.71
C LEU A 131 -17.93 -11.58 -7.47
N ILE A 132 -17.87 -11.16 -6.20
CA ILE A 132 -17.73 -9.77 -5.78
C ILE A 132 -16.37 -9.68 -5.07
N PRO A 133 -15.34 -9.11 -5.70
CA PRO A 133 -14.05 -8.97 -5.06
C PRO A 133 -14.14 -8.06 -3.83
N GLN A 134 -13.37 -8.41 -2.80
CA GLN A 134 -13.12 -7.50 -1.68
C GLN A 134 -12.21 -6.36 -2.12
N ASP A 135 -12.13 -5.32 -1.28
CA ASP A 135 -11.16 -4.25 -1.44
C ASP A 135 -9.74 -4.82 -1.63
N GLY A 136 -8.95 -4.11 -2.44
CA GLY A 136 -7.54 -4.43 -2.63
C GLY A 136 -6.77 -4.32 -1.32
N PRO A 137 -5.64 -5.04 -1.18
CA PRO A 137 -4.78 -4.89 -0.01
C PRO A 137 -4.29 -3.43 0.12
N SER A 138 -4.24 -2.92 1.35
CA SER A 138 -3.57 -1.64 1.63
C SER A 138 -2.08 -1.75 1.37
N VAL A 139 -1.53 -0.79 0.64
CA VAL A 139 -0.11 -0.70 0.28
C VAL A 139 0.46 0.60 0.84
N LEU A 140 1.50 0.49 1.66
CA LEU A 140 2.28 1.62 2.14
C LEU A 140 3.19 2.13 1.02
N VAL A 141 2.96 3.35 0.57
CA VAL A 141 3.71 3.97 -0.55
C VAL A 141 4.69 5.05 -0.08
N ALA A 142 4.50 5.59 1.13
CA ALA A 142 5.46 6.48 1.78
C ALA A 142 5.25 6.53 3.30
N THR A 143 6.29 6.94 4.03
CA THR A 143 6.22 7.22 5.47
C THR A 143 7.22 8.30 5.83
N GLY A 144 6.96 9.16 6.81
CA GLY A 144 7.93 10.16 7.21
C GLY A 144 7.66 10.74 8.60
N LEU A 145 8.64 11.47 9.12
CA LEU A 145 8.51 12.25 10.36
C LEU A 145 8.29 13.72 10.03
N VAL A 146 7.27 14.32 10.62
CA VAL A 146 7.01 15.77 10.51
C VAL A 146 7.45 16.44 11.80
N GLN A 147 8.56 17.18 11.76
CA GLN A 147 9.07 17.91 12.92
C GLN A 147 8.24 19.17 13.22
N HIS A 148 8.02 19.46 14.50
CA HIS A 148 7.41 20.72 14.94
C HIS A 148 8.27 21.93 14.52
N GLY A 149 7.67 22.86 13.77
CA GLY A 149 8.05 24.28 13.80
C GLY A 149 9.31 24.74 13.06
N THR A 150 10.04 23.89 12.32
CA THR A 150 11.12 24.39 11.44
C THR A 150 11.20 23.64 10.11
N THR A 151 11.28 24.38 9.00
CA THR A 151 11.49 23.86 7.63
C THR A 151 12.93 23.38 7.39
N ALA A 152 13.72 23.21 8.44
CA ALA A 152 15.11 22.78 8.38
C ALA A 152 15.33 21.73 9.48
N ARG A 153 15.74 20.52 9.09
CA ARG A 153 16.29 19.50 10.00
C ARG A 153 17.41 20.12 10.82
N THR A 154 17.09 20.68 11.98
CA THR A 154 18.11 21.01 12.97
C THR A 154 18.27 19.72 13.76
N PRO A 155 19.44 19.06 13.70
CA PRO A 155 19.65 17.88 14.52
C PRO A 155 19.44 18.32 15.96
N VAL A 156 18.50 17.68 16.66
CA VAL A 156 18.32 17.84 18.10
C VAL A 156 19.58 17.25 18.73
N THR A 157 20.64 18.05 18.82
CA THR A 157 21.73 17.76 19.71
C THR A 157 21.13 17.87 21.09
N THR A 158 20.99 16.70 21.70
CA THR A 158 20.78 16.46 23.11
C THR A 158 21.36 17.62 23.94
N TRP A 159 20.60 18.01 24.96
CA TRP A 159 20.99 18.33 26.34
C TRP A 159 19.96 19.34 26.88
N ALA A 160 19.50 19.08 28.11
CA ALA A 160 18.49 19.80 28.90
C ALA A 160 17.03 19.42 28.63
N ASP A 161 16.46 18.76 29.63
CA ASP A 161 15.12 18.82 30.27
C ASP A 161 14.04 19.84 29.79
N ASP A 162 14.09 20.35 28.57
CA ASP A 162 13.10 21.24 27.97
C ASP A 162 12.69 20.65 26.60
N GLN A 163 11.57 19.93 26.64
CA GLN A 163 10.75 19.40 25.54
C GLN A 163 11.04 20.04 24.16
N VAL A 164 11.81 19.33 23.32
CA VAL A 164 12.02 19.68 21.91
C VAL A 164 11.13 18.77 21.07
N GLY A 165 10.14 19.39 20.40
CA GLY A 165 8.97 18.76 19.75
C GLY A 165 9.20 17.40 19.10
N LEU A 166 8.53 16.39 19.66
CA LEU A 166 8.38 15.05 19.11
C LEU A 166 7.72 15.18 17.74
N GLY A 167 8.47 14.90 16.67
CA GLY A 167 7.89 14.93 15.33
C GLY A 167 6.82 13.85 15.23
N VAL A 168 5.69 14.15 14.58
CA VAL A 168 4.63 13.15 14.36
C VAL A 168 4.97 12.26 13.19
N THR A 169 4.63 10.98 13.32
CA THR A 169 4.82 9.99 12.26
C THR A 169 3.66 10.07 11.29
N VAL A 170 3.96 10.01 10.00
CA VAL A 170 2.97 10.03 8.92
C VAL A 170 3.17 8.82 8.03
N THR A 171 2.08 8.15 7.66
CA THR A 171 2.07 7.15 6.59
C THR A 171 1.23 7.67 5.43
N ARG A 172 1.54 7.18 4.22
CA ARG A 172 0.70 7.29 3.04
C ARG A 172 0.45 5.89 2.51
N GLU A 173 -0.82 5.52 2.43
CA GLU A 173 -1.29 4.21 2.03
C GLU A 173 -2.28 4.32 0.88
N GLN A 174 -2.25 3.34 -0.02
CA GLN A 174 -3.14 3.30 -1.17
C GLN A 174 -3.76 1.91 -1.32
N PHE A 175 -5.04 1.88 -1.69
CA PHE A 175 -5.76 0.65 -1.99
C PHE A 175 -6.90 0.86 -2.98
N TRP A 176 -7.34 -0.23 -3.61
CA TRP A 176 -8.53 -0.25 -4.45
C TRP A 176 -9.77 -0.47 -3.59
N HIS A 177 -10.69 0.50 -3.57
CA HIS A 177 -11.96 0.41 -2.86
C HIS A 177 -13.12 0.16 -3.83
N CYS A 178 -13.93 -0.86 -3.55
CA CYS A 178 -15.14 -1.13 -4.30
C CYS A 178 -16.26 -0.20 -3.83
N THR A 179 -16.70 0.71 -4.69
CA THR A 179 -17.77 1.64 -4.35
C THR A 179 -19.13 0.95 -4.32
N GLY A 180 -20.04 1.46 -3.47
CA GLY A 180 -21.42 0.98 -3.33
C GLY A 180 -22.29 1.18 -4.58
N GLU A 181 -21.74 1.77 -5.63
CA GLU A 181 -22.41 2.05 -6.90
C GLU A 181 -22.29 0.91 -7.90
N SER A 182 -21.71 -0.23 -7.52
CA SER A 182 -21.61 -1.44 -8.36
C SER A 182 -22.97 -2.11 -8.59
N TYR A 183 -23.25 -2.57 -9.83
CA TYR A 183 -24.58 -3.09 -10.23
C TYR A 183 -24.51 -4.08 -11.40
N SER A 184 -25.64 -4.77 -11.64
CA SER A 184 -25.86 -5.56 -12.85
C SER A 184 -26.70 -4.79 -13.88
N LEU A 185 -26.39 -4.98 -15.16
CA LEU A 185 -27.17 -4.52 -16.32
C LEU A 185 -27.70 -5.71 -17.10
N ALA A 186 -29.01 -5.77 -17.33
CA ALA A 186 -29.60 -6.73 -18.25
C ALA A 186 -29.24 -6.39 -19.72
N PRO A 187 -29.34 -7.36 -20.65
CA PRO A 187 -29.14 -7.11 -22.09
C PRO A 187 -29.99 -5.95 -22.60
N GLY A 188 -29.36 -4.96 -23.24
CA GLY A 188 -30.02 -3.77 -23.77
C GLY A 188 -30.39 -2.70 -22.73
N GLU A 189 -30.14 -2.94 -21.44
CA GLU A 189 -30.40 -1.97 -20.39
C GLU A 189 -29.39 -0.81 -20.45
N THR A 190 -29.89 0.40 -20.24
CA THR A 190 -29.08 1.61 -20.09
C THR A 190 -29.31 2.20 -18.71
N ARG A 191 -28.24 2.53 -18.01
CA ARG A 191 -28.31 3.12 -16.68
C ARG A 191 -27.33 4.27 -16.55
N THR A 192 -27.83 5.38 -16.04
CA THR A 192 -26.98 6.49 -15.59
C THR A 192 -26.63 6.27 -14.14
N VAL A 193 -25.33 6.27 -13.85
CA VAL A 193 -24.81 6.18 -12.50
C VAL A 193 -24.12 7.48 -12.15
N ASN A 194 -24.49 7.97 -10.97
CA ASN A 194 -23.85 9.12 -10.38
C ASN A 194 -22.91 8.59 -9.32
N TYR A 195 -21.63 8.95 -9.45
CA TYR A 195 -20.64 8.59 -8.45
C TYR A 195 -20.05 9.82 -7.78
N THR A 196 -19.72 9.61 -6.51
CA THR A 196 -19.22 10.67 -5.64
C THR A 196 -17.73 10.48 -5.44
N VAL A 197 -16.92 11.39 -5.99
CA VAL A 197 -15.50 11.45 -5.66
C VAL A 197 -15.35 12.35 -4.45
N SER A 198 -15.06 11.73 -3.30
CA SER A 198 -14.78 12.46 -2.07
C SER A 198 -13.28 12.69 -1.94
N GLN A 199 -12.90 13.96 -1.81
CA GLN A 199 -11.58 14.36 -1.33
C GLN A 199 -11.81 15.06 -0.01
N GLY A 200 -11.30 14.54 1.10
CA GLY A 200 -11.59 15.14 2.39
C GLY A 200 -10.92 14.46 3.57
N MET A 201 -10.81 15.23 4.64
CA MET A 201 -10.25 14.76 5.89
C MET A 201 -11.29 13.99 6.70
N GLN A 202 -10.87 12.87 7.30
CA GLN A 202 -11.60 12.22 8.36
C GLN A 202 -10.84 12.46 9.68
N GLU A 203 -11.38 13.35 10.50
CA GLU A 203 -10.88 13.59 11.85
C GLU A 203 -11.34 12.43 12.75
N SER A 204 -10.39 11.64 13.25
CA SER A 204 -10.64 10.60 14.26
C SER A 204 -10.56 11.13 15.69
N SER A 205 -9.94 12.30 15.92
CA SER A 205 -9.85 12.94 17.23
C SER A 205 -10.69 14.22 17.31
N SER A 206 -11.34 14.43 18.44
CA SER A 206 -12.35 15.48 18.68
C SER A 206 -11.79 16.91 18.77
N GLU A 207 -10.51 17.14 18.45
CA GLU A 207 -9.82 18.40 18.73
C GLU A 207 -8.95 18.84 17.54
N THR A 208 -9.53 19.62 16.63
CA THR A 208 -8.85 20.24 15.47
C THR A 208 -7.64 21.09 15.87
N GLU A 209 -7.61 21.58 17.12
CA GLU A 209 -6.47 22.28 17.71
C GLU A 209 -5.26 21.36 17.90
N THR A 210 -5.45 20.06 18.17
CA THR A 210 -4.36 19.12 18.42
C THR A 210 -3.61 18.77 17.14
N THR A 211 -4.28 18.47 16.02
CA THR A 211 -3.58 18.07 14.79
C THR A 211 -2.68 19.17 14.23
N ASN A 212 -3.17 20.42 14.17
CA ASN A 212 -2.37 21.57 13.74
C ASN A 212 -1.28 21.92 14.77
N ALA A 213 -1.57 21.80 16.08
CA ALA A 213 -0.56 21.95 17.12
C ALA A 213 0.54 20.88 17.00
N SER A 214 0.19 19.62 16.73
CA SER A 214 1.07 18.45 16.58
C SER A 214 2.03 18.54 15.39
N VAL A 215 1.75 19.40 14.42
CA VAL A 215 2.67 19.73 13.31
C VAL A 215 3.25 21.14 13.41
N GLY A 216 3.01 21.84 14.52
CA GLY A 216 3.54 23.19 14.78
C GLY A 216 2.97 24.27 13.87
N VAL A 217 1.81 24.03 13.24
CA VAL A 217 1.11 25.01 12.41
C VAL A 217 0.10 25.73 13.30
N SER A 218 0.05 27.07 13.24
CA SER A 218 -0.96 27.80 14.00
C SER A 218 -2.36 27.41 13.52
N ALA A 219 -3.29 27.19 14.45
CA ALA A 219 -4.66 26.74 14.17
C ALA A 219 -5.44 27.66 13.18
N GLY A 220 -4.88 28.82 12.79
CA GLY A 220 -5.44 29.73 11.79
C GLY A 220 -4.69 29.82 10.44
N ALA A 221 -3.58 29.10 10.23
CA ALA A 221 -2.77 29.20 8.99
C ALA A 221 -3.28 28.32 7.82
N GLY A 222 -4.32 27.52 8.04
CA GLY A 222 -4.87 26.61 7.03
C GLY A 222 -3.96 25.40 6.73
N TRP A 223 -4.45 24.51 5.88
CA TRP A 223 -3.82 23.20 5.64
C TRP A 223 -2.65 23.21 4.64
N GLY A 224 -2.41 24.32 3.95
CA GLY A 224 -1.33 24.44 2.96
C GLY A 224 0.07 24.19 3.54
N PRO A 225 0.44 24.81 4.68
CA PRO A 225 1.71 24.52 5.35
C PRO A 225 1.84 23.07 5.84
N PHE A 226 0.76 22.48 6.38
CA PHE A 226 0.75 21.08 6.81
C PHE A 226 0.98 20.14 5.63
N SER A 227 0.21 20.32 4.56
CA SER A 227 0.29 19.46 3.37
C SER A 227 1.65 19.58 2.69
N ALA A 228 2.28 20.76 2.72
CA ALA A 228 3.65 20.97 2.26
C ALA A 228 4.69 20.23 3.12
N SER A 229 4.57 20.29 4.46
CA SER A 229 5.47 19.57 5.37
C SER A 229 5.34 18.06 5.26
N VAL A 230 4.10 17.55 5.17
CA VAL A 230 3.83 16.13 4.91
C VAL A 230 4.37 15.72 3.56
N SER A 231 4.09 16.48 2.50
CA SER A 231 4.63 16.20 1.16
C SER A 231 6.16 16.19 1.13
N ALA A 232 6.81 17.13 1.84
CA ALA A 232 8.26 17.19 1.95
C ALA A 232 8.81 15.98 2.70
N SER A 233 8.22 15.62 3.84
CA SER A 233 8.63 14.48 4.65
C SER A 233 8.46 13.15 3.88
N LEU A 234 7.31 12.95 3.24
CA LEU A 234 7.05 11.77 2.41
C LEU A 234 7.92 11.73 1.15
N SER A 235 8.25 12.88 0.56
CA SER A 235 9.16 12.94 -0.60
C SER A 235 10.61 12.68 -0.21
N GLU A 236 11.03 13.07 1.00
CA GLU A 236 12.39 12.82 1.49
C GLU A 236 12.64 11.33 1.73
N SER A 237 11.61 10.61 2.18
CA SER A 237 11.67 9.17 2.43
C SER A 237 11.28 8.31 1.23
N SER A 238 10.95 8.92 0.07
CA SER A 238 10.49 8.18 -1.11
C SER A 238 11.42 8.40 -2.30
N THR A 239 11.39 7.46 -3.24
CA THR A 239 12.05 7.61 -4.55
C THR A 239 11.30 8.52 -5.51
N THR A 240 10.05 8.89 -5.19
CA THR A 240 9.19 9.71 -6.04
C THR A 240 8.68 10.92 -5.27
N SER A 241 8.43 12.02 -5.99
CA SER A 241 7.82 13.19 -5.38
C SER A 241 6.40 12.88 -4.93
N GLN A 242 6.17 13.00 -3.63
CA GLN A 242 4.88 12.79 -2.98
C GLN A 242 4.20 14.16 -2.86
N GLN A 243 3.04 14.33 -3.50
CA GLN A 243 2.24 15.54 -3.36
C GLN A 243 0.93 15.18 -2.66
N LEU A 244 0.78 15.67 -1.43
CA LEU A 244 -0.47 15.63 -0.70
C LEU A 244 -1.04 17.04 -0.69
N THR A 245 -2.25 17.21 -1.24
CA THR A 245 -3.01 18.46 -1.12
C THR A 245 -4.14 18.21 -0.14
N VAL A 246 -4.08 18.87 1.01
CA VAL A 246 -5.14 18.80 2.02
C VAL A 246 -6.03 20.02 1.83
N SER A 247 -7.24 19.82 1.30
CA SER A 247 -8.27 20.86 1.16
C SER A 247 -9.50 20.52 2.00
N THR A 248 -10.30 21.54 2.34
CA THR A 248 -11.66 21.34 2.86
C THR A 248 -12.44 20.42 1.94
N GLN A 249 -13.16 19.47 2.53
CA GLN A 249 -13.87 18.39 1.83
C GLN A 249 -14.50 18.86 0.52
N THR A 250 -13.99 18.35 -0.60
CA THR A 250 -14.51 18.63 -1.94
C THR A 250 -15.17 17.36 -2.45
N THR A 251 -16.49 17.43 -2.56
CA THR A 251 -17.31 16.35 -3.11
C THR A 251 -17.62 16.67 -4.56
N SER A 252 -17.04 15.91 -5.48
CA SER A 252 -17.34 16.05 -6.91
C SER A 252 -18.38 15.01 -7.34
N PHE A 253 -19.43 15.46 -8.01
CA PHE A 253 -20.45 14.59 -8.59
C PHE A 253 -20.14 14.38 -10.07
N VAL A 254 -19.94 13.12 -10.46
CA VAL A 254 -19.79 12.75 -11.86
C VAL A 254 -20.94 11.83 -12.26
N SER A 255 -21.55 12.12 -13.42
CA SER A 255 -22.64 11.33 -13.97
C SER A 255 -22.15 10.65 -15.25
N SER A 256 -22.20 9.33 -15.28
CA SER A 256 -21.82 8.51 -16.44
C SER A 256 -22.94 7.57 -16.81
N THR A 257 -23.20 7.42 -18.11
CA THR A 257 -24.21 6.51 -18.63
C THR A 257 -23.54 5.26 -19.19
N TYR A 258 -23.98 4.10 -18.71
CA TYR A 258 -23.52 2.79 -19.14
C TYR A 258 -24.66 2.05 -19.83
N GLN A 259 -24.36 1.35 -20.92
CA GLN A 259 -25.32 0.56 -21.67
C GLN A 259 -24.74 -0.82 -21.92
N ASN A 260 -25.50 -1.86 -21.55
CA ASN A 260 -25.15 -3.23 -21.88
C ASN A 260 -25.62 -3.52 -23.32
N LEU A 261 -24.65 -3.59 -24.24
CA LEU A 261 -24.88 -3.92 -25.64
C LEU A 261 -24.76 -5.44 -25.92
N GLY A 262 -24.45 -6.23 -24.91
CA GLY A 262 -24.29 -7.67 -24.98
C GLY A 262 -25.62 -8.44 -24.95
N GLU A 263 -25.54 -9.73 -25.25
CA GLU A 263 -26.67 -10.67 -25.21
C GLU A 263 -26.90 -11.26 -23.80
N HIS A 264 -26.02 -10.96 -22.85
CA HIS A 264 -26.04 -11.48 -21.49
C HIS A 264 -25.96 -10.36 -20.46
N SER A 265 -26.44 -10.61 -19.24
CA SER A 265 -26.31 -9.65 -18.17
C SER A 265 -24.85 -9.41 -17.81
N GLU A 266 -24.50 -8.16 -17.54
CA GLU A 266 -23.14 -7.74 -17.16
C GLU A 266 -23.14 -7.27 -15.71
N LEU A 267 -22.08 -7.62 -14.95
CA LEU A 267 -21.81 -6.95 -13.67
C LEU A 267 -20.75 -5.89 -13.90
N ASN A 268 -21.02 -4.70 -13.35
CA ASN A 268 -20.16 -3.53 -13.40
C ASN A 268 -19.70 -3.22 -11.98
N PHE A 269 -18.40 -3.32 -11.75
CA PHE A 269 -17.74 -2.95 -10.50
C PHE A 269 -17.02 -1.61 -10.67
N PHE A 270 -17.22 -0.72 -9.71
CA PHE A 270 -16.67 0.63 -9.72
C PHE A 270 -15.60 0.73 -8.64
N TRP A 271 -14.34 0.79 -9.07
CA TRP A 271 -13.17 0.73 -8.22
C TRP A 271 -12.51 2.09 -8.12
N GLN A 272 -12.49 2.64 -6.92
CA GLN A 272 -11.81 3.89 -6.63
C GLN A 272 -10.42 3.60 -6.07
N LEU A 273 -9.37 4.16 -6.68
CA LEU A 273 -8.07 4.22 -6.04
C LEU A 273 -8.18 5.20 -4.87
N THR A 274 -8.07 4.69 -3.66
CA THR A 274 -8.17 5.45 -2.42
C THR A 274 -6.76 5.64 -1.87
N ASP A 275 -6.43 6.88 -1.57
CA ASP A 275 -5.16 7.31 -0.97
C ASP A 275 -5.45 7.90 0.41
N VAL A 276 -4.79 7.36 1.44
CA VAL A 276 -4.98 7.73 2.83
C VAL A 276 -3.64 8.12 3.42
N ALA A 277 -3.53 9.38 3.86
CA ALA A 277 -2.42 9.84 4.67
C ALA A 277 -2.84 9.87 6.14
N THR A 278 -2.17 9.12 7.01
CA THR A 278 -2.51 9.02 8.43
C THR A 278 -1.39 9.59 9.28
N VAL A 279 -1.74 10.45 10.24
CA VAL A 279 -0.82 10.96 11.27
C VAL A 279 -1.01 10.16 12.54
N TYR A 280 0.10 9.70 13.11
CA TYR A 280 0.13 8.91 14.35
C TYR A 280 0.75 9.70 15.49
N ASP A 281 0.31 9.41 16.71
CA ASP A 281 1.01 9.81 17.93
C ASP A 281 2.19 8.88 18.23
N ASP A 282 2.89 9.19 19.33
CA ASP A 282 4.06 8.42 19.78
C ASP A 282 3.72 6.98 20.17
N ASP A 283 2.45 6.71 20.52
CA ASP A 283 1.94 5.38 20.87
C ASP A 283 1.44 4.60 19.62
N GLY A 284 1.55 5.18 18.42
CA GLY A 284 1.09 4.59 17.17
C GLY A 284 -0.42 4.64 16.96
N GLN A 285 -1.14 5.49 17.69
CA GLN A 285 -2.58 5.70 17.49
C GLN A 285 -2.83 6.79 16.44
N PRO A 286 -3.84 6.62 15.57
CA PRO A 286 -4.14 7.59 14.52
C PRO A 286 -4.79 8.86 15.10
N LEU A 287 -4.07 9.98 15.02
CA LEU A 287 -4.54 11.32 15.42
C LEU A 287 -5.50 11.92 14.39
N SER A 288 -5.18 11.77 13.11
CA SER A 288 -5.96 12.28 11.99
C SER A 288 -5.65 11.51 10.71
N SER A 289 -6.57 11.54 9.75
CA SER A 289 -6.35 10.98 8.42
C SER A 289 -6.93 11.88 7.33
N VAL A 290 -6.24 11.95 6.20
CA VAL A 290 -6.73 12.59 4.98
C VAL A 290 -6.93 11.51 3.95
N ALA A 291 -8.16 11.34 3.49
CA ALA A 291 -8.50 10.40 2.44
C ALA A 291 -8.85 11.13 1.15
N SER A 292 -8.34 10.64 0.03
CA SER A 292 -8.72 11.12 -1.29
C SER A 292 -8.95 9.94 -2.21
N GLY A 293 -10.04 10.00 -2.97
CA GLY A 293 -10.33 9.05 -4.02
C GLY A 293 -10.04 9.63 -5.40
N GLU A 294 -9.50 8.81 -6.31
CA GLU A 294 -9.49 9.13 -7.74
C GLU A 294 -10.86 8.84 -8.38
N VAL A 295 -11.02 9.20 -9.66
CA VAL A 295 -12.22 8.81 -10.42
C VAL A 295 -12.28 7.28 -10.52
N PRO A 296 -13.42 6.64 -10.21
CA PRO A 296 -13.53 5.19 -10.27
C PRO A 296 -13.21 4.62 -11.65
N SER A 297 -12.43 3.55 -11.66
CA SER A 297 -12.25 2.66 -12.80
C SER A 297 -13.38 1.64 -12.84
N VAL A 298 -13.95 1.39 -14.02
CA VAL A 298 -15.05 0.44 -14.18
C VAL A 298 -14.53 -0.87 -14.75
N VAL A 299 -14.75 -1.95 -14.02
CA VAL A 299 -14.51 -3.32 -14.47
C VAL A 299 -15.86 -3.94 -14.81
N SER A 300 -16.07 -4.21 -16.10
CA SER A 300 -17.32 -4.77 -16.62
C SER A 300 -17.06 -6.08 -17.37
N GLY A 301 -18.06 -6.96 -17.35
CA GLY A 301 -18.03 -8.17 -18.16
C GLY A 301 -19.28 -9.02 -17.99
N PRO A 302 -19.59 -9.89 -18.96
CA PRO A 302 -20.39 -11.07 -18.68
C PRO A 302 -19.55 -12.02 -17.82
N TRP A 303 -19.80 -12.05 -16.51
CA TRP A 303 -19.10 -12.96 -15.60
C TRP A 303 -19.79 -14.32 -15.60
N ASN A 304 -19.55 -15.10 -16.66
CA ASN A 304 -20.00 -16.48 -16.71
C ASN A 304 -19.05 -17.35 -15.87
N VAL A 305 -19.49 -17.77 -14.68
CA VAL A 305 -18.71 -18.62 -13.75
C VAL A 305 -18.08 -19.84 -14.45
N LYS A 306 -18.74 -20.39 -15.49
CA LYS A 306 -18.24 -21.53 -16.27
C LYS A 306 -17.10 -21.18 -17.25
N GLU A 307 -17.01 -19.94 -17.71
CA GLU A 307 -15.90 -19.48 -18.57
C GLU A 307 -14.66 -19.12 -17.75
N VAL A 308 -14.85 -18.58 -16.54
CA VAL A 308 -13.75 -18.29 -15.60
C VAL A 308 -13.01 -19.58 -15.18
N GLU A 309 -13.71 -20.70 -15.04
CA GLU A 309 -13.09 -22.02 -14.82
C GLU A 309 -12.38 -22.58 -16.07
N GLY A 310 -12.88 -22.28 -17.27
CA GLY A 310 -12.38 -22.82 -18.55
C GLY A 310 -11.04 -22.24 -19.01
N ASP A 311 -10.77 -20.98 -18.66
CA ASP A 311 -9.61 -20.22 -19.16
C ASP A 311 -8.28 -20.58 -18.47
N ARG A 312 -8.35 -21.20 -17.28
CA ARG A 312 -7.17 -21.66 -16.51
C ARG A 312 -6.36 -22.74 -17.24
N LYS A 313 -6.94 -23.44 -18.23
CA LYS A 313 -6.26 -24.47 -19.04
C LYS A 313 -5.70 -23.98 -20.38
N LYS A 314 -6.02 -22.75 -20.83
CA LYS A 314 -5.72 -22.31 -22.20
C LYS A 314 -4.86 -21.06 -22.34
N ARG A 315 -4.56 -20.32 -21.27
CA ARG A 315 -3.62 -19.18 -21.34
C ARG A 315 -2.16 -19.63 -21.37
N LYS A 316 -1.76 -20.28 -22.47
CA LYS A 316 -0.38 -20.30 -22.95
C LYS A 316 -0.27 -19.13 -23.92
N VAL A 317 0.33 -18.03 -23.47
CA VAL A 317 0.45 -16.78 -24.23
C VAL A 317 1.27 -17.01 -25.50
N GLU A 318 0.64 -16.99 -26.67
CA GLU A 318 1.35 -16.85 -27.95
C GLU A 318 1.69 -15.38 -28.17
N ARG A 319 2.98 -15.07 -28.05
CA ARG A 319 3.54 -13.75 -28.37
C ARG A 319 3.78 -13.70 -29.89
N LYS A 320 2.90 -13.04 -30.65
CA LYS A 320 3.20 -12.70 -32.05
C LYS A 320 4.05 -11.43 -32.12
N ALA A 321 5.31 -11.58 -32.50
CA ALA A 321 6.16 -10.47 -32.92
C ALA A 321 5.82 -10.13 -34.38
N GLY A 322 5.36 -8.90 -34.63
CA GLY A 322 5.15 -8.34 -35.96
C GLY A 322 5.74 -6.95 -36.01
N HIS A 323 6.94 -6.84 -36.57
CA HIS A 323 7.67 -5.59 -36.72
C HIS A 323 7.32 -5.02 -38.11
N ASP A 324 6.41 -4.05 -38.17
CA ASP A 324 6.13 -3.34 -39.42
C ASP A 324 7.25 -2.32 -39.67
N ARG A 325 8.01 -2.54 -40.75
CA ARG A 325 8.80 -1.49 -41.40
C ARG A 325 7.96 -0.90 -42.53
N PRO A 326 7.92 0.44 -42.69
CA PRO A 326 7.22 1.06 -43.80
C PRO A 326 7.96 0.85 -45.14
N PRO A 327 7.23 0.87 -46.27
CA PRO A 327 7.80 0.63 -47.58
C PRO A 327 8.67 1.81 -48.03
N THR A 328 9.90 1.52 -48.47
CA THR A 328 10.76 2.47 -49.18
C THR A 328 10.24 2.68 -50.60
N GLY A 329 9.98 3.94 -50.95
CA GLY A 329 9.99 4.42 -52.33
C GLY A 329 11.41 4.62 -52.84
#